data_AF-M7PHF7-F1
#
_entry.id   AF-M7PHF7-F1
#
_cell.length_a   1.000
_cell.length_b   1.000
_cell.length_c   1.000
_cell.angle_alpha   90.00
_cell.angle_beta   90.00
_cell.angle_gamma   90.00
#
_symmetry.space_group_name_H-M   'P 1'
#
loop_
_entity.id
_entity.type
_entity.pdbx_description
1 polymer ?
#
loop_
_entity_poly.entity_id
_entity_poly.type
_entity_poly.pdbx_seq_one_letter_code
_entity_poly.pdbx_strand_id
1 'polypeptide(L)'
;MIKLTRRQTQRIWLIIAFAFVLLIGNYYPPQLDQPRSLDAPLTAEQLFADEQSRVQLQVEGTVVRLLPDRPRHQRFVIELESGHTLLIAHNIELAPRIDSLKTGDSVSIYGRYEWNEEGGVVHWTHHDPANIHPHG
;
A
#
# COMPACT_ATOMS: atom_id res chain seq x y z
N MET A 1 50.04 34.48 22.01
CA MET A 1 48.61 34.21 22.30
C MET A 1 47.78 35.18 21.46
N ILE A 2 47.15 34.72 20.37
CA ILE A 2 46.32 35.60 19.53
C ILE A 2 44.98 35.80 20.24
N LYS A 3 44.73 37.00 20.76
CA LYS A 3 43.42 37.36 21.34
C LYS A 3 42.48 37.77 20.22
N LEU A 4 41.50 36.93 19.92
CA LEU A 4 40.43 37.25 18.98
C LEU A 4 39.54 38.35 19.55
N THR A 5 39.15 39.31 18.71
CA THR A 5 38.17 40.34 19.10
C THR A 5 36.77 39.74 19.21
N ARG A 6 35.89 40.37 20.00
CA ARG A 6 34.47 39.94 20.13
C ARG A 6 33.74 39.83 18.79
N ARG A 7 34.10 40.66 17.81
CA ARG A 7 33.56 40.58 16.44
C ARG A 7 34.09 39.37 15.66
N GLN A 8 35.34 38.99 15.87
CA GLN A 8 35.93 37.81 15.23
C GLN A 8 35.37 36.52 15.83
N THR A 9 35.15 36.44 17.15
CA THR A 9 34.50 35.27 17.75
C THR A 9 33.06 35.12 17.30
N GLN A 10 32.29 36.21 17.18
CA GLN A 10 30.93 36.19 16.62
C GLN A 10 30.90 35.67 15.17
N ARG A 11 31.85 36.11 14.33
CA ARG A 11 31.96 35.63 12.94
C ARG A 11 32.27 34.14 12.86
N ILE A 12 33.16 33.64 13.71
CA ILE A 12 33.49 32.20 13.78
C ILE A 12 32.25 31.40 14.18
N TRP A 13 31.50 31.83 15.19
CA TRP A 13 30.28 31.15 15.61
C TRP A 13 29.19 31.13 14.53
N LEU A 14 29.05 32.21 13.76
CA LEU A 14 28.12 32.24 12.62
C LEU A 14 28.51 31.24 11.54
N ILE A 15 29.81 31.11 11.24
CA ILE A 15 30.31 30.13 10.26
C ILE A 15 30.08 28.71 10.75
N ILE A 16 30.34 28.43 12.03
CA ILE A 16 30.09 27.11 12.63
C ILE A 16 28.60 26.77 12.60
N ALA A 17 27.74 27.70 13.00
CA ALA A 17 26.29 27.51 12.96
C ALA A 17 25.79 27.25 11.52
N PHE A 18 26.30 28.00 10.55
CA PHE A 18 25.96 27.82 9.14
C PHE A 18 26.43 26.46 8.61
N ALA A 19 27.68 26.06 8.92
CA ALA A 19 28.19 24.74 8.55
C ALA A 19 27.39 23.60 9.19
N PHE A 20 26.90 23.80 10.43
CA PHE A 20 26.06 22.84 11.13
C PHE A 20 24.67 22.70 10.48
N VAL A 21 24.06 23.82 10.05
CA VAL A 21 22.80 23.80 9.27
C VAL A 21 22.99 23.06 7.95
N LEU A 22 24.09 23.32 7.23
CA LEU A 22 24.39 22.61 5.98
C LEU A 22 24.62 21.10 6.21
N LEU A 23 25.31 20.73 7.28
CA LEU A 23 25.51 19.31 7.65
C LEU A 23 24.19 18.60 7.95
N ILE A 24 23.30 19.24 8.72
CA ILE A 24 21.98 18.68 9.02
C ILE A 24 21.13 18.55 7.75
N GLY A 25 21.07 19.59 6.92
CA GLY A 25 20.33 19.57 5.66
C GLY A 25 20.83 18.51 4.68
N ASN A 26 22.12 18.16 4.73
CA ASN A 26 22.68 17.07 3.94
C ASN A 26 22.45 15.69 4.56
N TYR A 27 22.39 15.60 5.89
CA TYR A 27 22.12 14.33 6.61
C TYR A 27 20.66 13.90 6.48
N TYR A 28 19.74 14.86 6.33
CA TYR A 28 18.33 14.65 6.06
C TYR A 28 17.98 15.23 4.69
N PRO A 29 18.34 14.54 3.58
CA PRO A 29 17.82 14.96 2.29
C PRO A 29 16.30 14.95 2.39
N PRO A 30 15.60 16.01 1.91
CA PRO A 30 14.16 15.92 1.79
C PRO A 30 13.86 14.67 0.97
N GLN A 31 12.94 13.83 1.45
CA GLN A 31 12.25 12.90 0.57
C GLN A 31 11.53 13.78 -0.44
N LEU A 32 12.23 14.05 -1.55
CA LEU A 32 11.59 14.56 -2.75
C LEU A 32 10.59 13.47 -3.09
N ASP A 33 9.30 13.76 -2.92
CA ASP A 33 8.24 12.97 -3.54
C ASP A 33 8.67 12.79 -4.99
N GLN A 34 9.16 11.59 -5.32
CA GLN A 34 9.51 11.30 -6.70
C GLN A 34 8.22 11.50 -7.48
N PRO A 35 8.24 12.28 -8.57
CA PRO A 35 7.04 12.48 -9.38
C PRO A 35 6.48 11.09 -9.69
N ARG A 36 5.26 10.85 -9.22
CA ARG A 36 4.51 9.60 -9.42
C ARG A 36 4.73 9.18 -10.87
N SER A 37 5.42 8.06 -11.08
CA SER A 37 5.46 7.43 -12.38
C SER A 37 4.03 7.07 -12.73
N LEU A 38 3.38 7.88 -13.57
CA LEU A 38 1.97 7.74 -13.94
C LEU A 38 1.66 6.37 -14.58
N ASP A 39 2.71 5.64 -14.97
CA ASP A 39 2.65 4.33 -15.60
C ASP A 39 2.84 3.14 -14.63
N ALA A 40 3.19 3.39 -13.36
CA ALA A 40 3.30 2.31 -12.37
C ALA A 40 1.88 1.88 -11.91
N PRO A 41 1.58 0.57 -11.85
CA PRO A 41 0.29 0.10 -11.38
C PRO A 41 0.04 0.54 -9.93
N LEU A 42 -1.22 0.90 -9.64
CA LEU A 42 -1.65 1.31 -8.30
C LEU A 42 -1.50 0.16 -7.31
N THR A 43 -0.96 0.44 -6.12
CA THR A 43 -0.89 -0.54 -5.03
C THR A 43 -2.12 -0.45 -4.13
N ALA A 44 -2.40 -1.51 -3.36
CA ALA A 44 -3.52 -1.53 -2.42
C ALA A 44 -3.40 -0.42 -1.35
N GLU A 45 -2.18 -0.16 -0.87
CA GLU A 45 -1.88 0.86 0.13
C GLU A 45 -2.14 2.27 -0.40
N GLN A 46 -1.80 2.51 -1.67
CA GLN A 46 -2.10 3.78 -2.33
C GLN A 46 -3.61 3.96 -2.48
N LEU A 47 -4.32 2.91 -2.92
CA LEU A 47 -5.78 2.95 -3.02
C LEU A 47 -6.45 3.16 -1.67
N PHE A 48 -5.89 2.57 -0.60
CA PHE A 48 -6.37 2.76 0.76
C PHE A 48 -6.11 4.18 1.28
N ALA A 49 -4.89 4.70 1.13
CA ALA A 49 -4.49 6.03 1.56
C ALA A 49 -5.24 7.14 0.82
N ASP A 50 -5.52 6.93 -0.48
CA ASP A 50 -6.25 7.88 -1.32
C ASP A 50 -7.78 7.67 -1.28
N GLU A 51 -8.28 6.75 -0.44
CA GLU A 51 -9.71 6.37 -0.33
C GLU A 51 -10.39 6.01 -1.68
N GLN A 52 -9.63 5.43 -2.60
CA GLN A 52 -10.09 5.13 -3.95
C GLN A 52 -10.89 3.83 -4.02
N SER A 53 -11.85 3.75 -4.92
CA SER A 53 -12.73 2.58 -5.08
C SER A 53 -12.97 2.28 -6.55
N ARG A 54 -13.56 1.11 -6.84
CA ARG A 54 -13.85 0.63 -8.20
C ARG A 54 -12.61 0.43 -9.09
N VAL A 55 -11.45 0.19 -8.48
CA VAL A 55 -10.18 0.00 -9.21
C VAL A 55 -9.92 -1.48 -9.44
N GLN A 56 -9.56 -1.87 -10.65
CA GLN A 56 -9.12 -3.25 -10.92
C GLN A 56 -7.69 -3.43 -10.40
N LEU A 57 -7.47 -4.45 -9.58
CA LEU A 57 -6.26 -4.65 -8.80
C LEU A 57 -5.77 -6.10 -8.93
N GLN A 58 -4.48 -6.26 -9.21
CA GLN A 58 -3.76 -7.53 -9.06
C GLN A 58 -2.91 -7.45 -7.80
N VAL A 59 -3.05 -8.42 -6.90
CA VAL A 59 -2.23 -8.51 -5.68
C VAL A 59 -1.82 -9.95 -5.40
N GLU A 60 -0.70 -10.09 -4.71
CA GLU A 60 -0.24 -11.36 -4.16
C GLU A 60 -0.11 -11.24 -2.65
N GLY A 61 -0.52 -12.28 -1.92
CA GLY A 61 -0.48 -12.26 -0.48
C GLY A 61 -0.65 -13.63 0.13
N THR A 62 -0.51 -13.69 1.45
CA THR A 62 -0.68 -14.92 2.24
C THR A 62 -2.03 -14.90 2.93
N VAL A 63 -2.79 -16.00 2.86
CA VAL A 63 -4.05 -16.13 3.58
C VAL A 63 -3.78 -16.18 5.07
N VAL A 64 -4.20 -15.14 5.81
CA VAL A 64 -4.00 -15.05 7.26
C VAL A 64 -5.25 -15.47 8.04
N ARG A 65 -6.43 -15.41 7.42
CA ARG A 65 -7.69 -15.78 8.08
C ARG A 65 -8.75 -16.26 7.12
N LEU A 66 -9.36 -17.41 7.42
CA LEU A 66 -10.61 -17.83 6.80
C LEU A 66 -11.80 -17.27 7.59
N LEU A 67 -12.83 -16.80 6.89
CA LEU A 67 -14.05 -16.29 7.50
C LEU A 67 -15.24 -17.20 7.13
N PRO A 68 -16.31 -17.22 7.95
CA PRO A 68 -17.54 -17.89 7.56
C PRO A 68 -18.08 -17.33 6.24
N ASP A 69 -18.65 -18.20 5.43
CA ASP A 69 -19.31 -17.79 4.21
C ASP A 69 -20.43 -16.78 4.51
N ARG A 70 -20.63 -15.85 3.59
CA ARG A 70 -21.88 -15.09 3.50
C ARG A 70 -22.66 -15.63 2.30
N PRO A 71 -23.97 -15.37 2.19
CA PRO A 71 -24.71 -15.77 1.00
C PRO A 71 -23.93 -15.39 -0.26
N ARG A 72 -23.67 -16.39 -1.10
CA ARG A 72 -22.91 -16.31 -2.36
C ARG A 72 -21.42 -16.05 -2.25
N HIS A 73 -20.83 -15.81 -1.07
CA HIS A 73 -19.43 -15.41 -0.96
C HIS A 73 -18.61 -16.29 0.00
N GLN A 74 -17.54 -16.90 -0.53
CA GLN A 74 -16.41 -17.36 0.27
C GLN A 74 -15.56 -16.14 0.65
N ARG A 75 -15.19 -16.04 1.93
CA ARG A 75 -14.45 -14.87 2.43
C ARG A 75 -13.20 -15.29 3.18
N PHE A 76 -12.12 -14.57 2.93
CA PHE A 76 -10.85 -14.75 3.63
C PHE A 76 -10.05 -13.46 3.59
N VAL A 77 -9.12 -13.31 4.54
CA VAL A 77 -8.23 -12.16 4.61
C VAL A 77 -6.86 -12.60 4.14
N ILE A 78 -6.25 -11.80 3.28
CA ILE A 78 -4.84 -11.94 2.90
C ILE A 78 -4.02 -10.80 3.51
N GLU A 79 -2.75 -11.08 3.79
CA GLU A 79 -1.73 -10.10 4.15
C GLU A 79 -0.74 -10.00 3.00
N LEU A 80 -0.50 -8.77 2.53
CA LEU A 80 0.48 -8.45 1.50
C LEU A 80 1.90 -8.41 2.11
N GLU A 81 2.95 -8.42 1.29
CA GLU A 81 4.33 -8.30 1.79
C GLU A 81 4.57 -7.02 2.61
N SER A 82 3.81 -5.97 2.33
CA SER A 82 3.82 -4.70 3.07
C SER A 82 3.22 -4.79 4.48
N GLY A 83 2.53 -5.89 4.82
CA GLY A 83 1.71 -6.02 6.02
C GLY A 83 0.29 -5.44 5.88
N HIS A 84 -0.05 -4.83 4.74
CA HIS A 84 -1.42 -4.38 4.45
C HIS A 84 -2.34 -5.59 4.30
N THR A 85 -3.57 -5.49 4.82
CA THR A 85 -4.53 -6.60 4.75
C THR A 85 -5.71 -6.27 3.84
N LEU A 86 -6.16 -7.28 3.09
CA LEU A 86 -7.33 -7.17 2.22
C LEU A 86 -8.34 -8.27 2.54
N LEU A 87 -9.62 -7.91 2.57
CA LEU A 87 -10.71 -8.89 2.56
C LEU A 87 -10.96 -9.34 1.13
N ILE A 88 -10.90 -10.63 0.87
CA ILE A 88 -11.32 -11.22 -0.41
C ILE A 88 -12.76 -11.72 -0.27
N ALA A 89 -13.64 -11.27 -1.17
CA ALA A 89 -15.03 -11.68 -1.27
C ALA A 89 -15.28 -12.40 -2.60
N HIS A 90 -15.00 -13.70 -2.63
CA HIS A 90 -15.10 -14.55 -3.81
C HIS A 90 -16.53 -15.06 -4.00
N ASN A 91 -17.18 -14.72 -5.12
CA ASN A 91 -18.56 -15.13 -5.39
C ASN A 91 -18.65 -16.58 -5.86
N ILE A 92 -19.09 -17.46 -4.97
CA ILE A 92 -19.18 -18.92 -5.19
C ILE A 92 -20.40 -19.36 -6.01
N GLU A 93 -21.33 -18.44 -6.36
CA GLU A 93 -22.36 -18.73 -7.36
C GLU A 93 -21.85 -18.57 -8.78
N LEU A 94 -20.82 -17.74 -8.99
CA LEU A 94 -20.29 -17.41 -10.31
C LEU A 94 -18.97 -18.13 -10.63
N ALA A 95 -18.22 -18.54 -9.60
CA ALA A 95 -17.03 -19.36 -9.72
C ALA A 95 -17.01 -20.46 -8.65
N PRO A 96 -16.32 -21.59 -8.85
CA PRO A 96 -16.24 -22.65 -7.85
C PRO A 96 -15.60 -22.18 -6.55
N ARG A 97 -16.17 -22.60 -5.42
CA ARG A 97 -15.54 -22.47 -4.10
C ARG A 97 -14.14 -23.09 -4.11
N ILE A 98 -13.21 -22.46 -3.40
CA ILE A 98 -11.85 -22.98 -3.18
C ILE A 98 -11.85 -23.80 -1.89
N ASP A 99 -12.21 -25.09 -1.98
CA ASP A 99 -12.32 -25.97 -0.81
C ASP A 99 -10.97 -26.33 -0.18
N SER A 100 -9.88 -26.26 -0.95
CA SER A 100 -8.53 -26.56 -0.47
C SER A 100 -7.86 -25.37 0.22
N LEU A 101 -8.48 -24.18 0.21
CA LEU A 101 -7.88 -22.95 0.75
C LEU A 101 -7.71 -23.04 2.26
N LYS A 102 -6.50 -22.73 2.74
CA LYS A 102 -6.16 -22.73 4.17
C LYS A 102 -5.30 -21.53 4.54
N THR A 103 -5.28 -21.19 5.83
CA THR A 103 -4.34 -20.21 6.37
C THR A 103 -2.91 -20.64 6.08
N GLY A 104 -2.08 -19.70 5.64
CA GLY A 104 -0.69 -19.91 5.22
C GLY A 104 -0.52 -20.14 3.72
N ASP A 105 -1.60 -20.30 2.94
CA ASP A 105 -1.49 -20.40 1.48
C ASP A 105 -1.10 -19.06 0.86
N SER A 106 -0.20 -19.08 -0.12
CA SER A 106 0.06 -17.94 -1.00
C SER A 106 -0.96 -17.92 -2.13
N VAL A 107 -1.54 -16.75 -2.39
CA VAL A 107 -2.55 -16.56 -3.43
C VAL A 107 -2.22 -15.33 -4.28
N SER A 108 -2.55 -15.42 -5.57
CA SER A 108 -2.55 -14.30 -6.50
C SER A 108 -4.01 -14.00 -6.85
N ILE A 109 -4.45 -12.77 -6.61
CA ILE A 109 -5.84 -12.34 -6.75
C ILE A 109 -5.90 -11.22 -7.80
N TYR A 110 -6.81 -11.39 -8.75
CA TYR A 110 -7.26 -10.32 -9.63
C TYR A 110 -8.72 -10.00 -9.32
N GLY A 111 -9.06 -8.73 -9.19
CA GLY A 111 -10.43 -8.34 -8.92
C GLY A 111 -10.59 -6.83 -8.79
N ARG A 112 -11.82 -6.41 -8.46
CA ARG A 112 -12.11 -5.00 -8.18
C ARG A 112 -11.89 -4.71 -6.69
N TYR A 113 -11.13 -3.68 -6.42
CA TYR A 113 -10.91 -3.11 -5.09
C TYR A 113 -12.01 -2.10 -4.76
N GLU A 114 -12.54 -2.19 -3.55
CA GLU A 114 -13.48 -1.26 -2.94
C GLU A 114 -12.93 -0.85 -1.56
N TRP A 115 -12.91 0.45 -1.28
CA TRP A 115 -12.37 0.97 -0.03
C TRP A 115 -13.28 0.69 1.15
N ASN A 116 -12.68 0.42 2.31
CA ASN A 116 -13.32 0.48 3.63
C ASN A 116 -12.26 0.83 4.69
N GLU A 117 -12.68 1.10 5.93
CA GLU A 117 -11.77 1.42 7.05
C GLU A 117 -10.87 0.25 7.49
N GLU A 118 -11.11 -0.97 7.00
CA GLU A 118 -10.39 -2.20 7.37
C GLU A 118 -9.28 -2.59 6.38
N GLY A 119 -8.92 -1.70 5.44
CA GLY A 119 -7.86 -1.92 4.45
C GLY A 119 -8.37 -2.19 3.03
N GLY A 120 -9.68 -2.39 2.87
CA GLY A 120 -10.35 -2.60 1.59
C GLY A 120 -10.77 -4.04 1.31
N VAL A 121 -11.67 -4.17 0.34
CA VAL A 121 -12.25 -5.44 -0.12
C VAL A 121 -11.93 -5.64 -1.58
N VAL A 122 -11.46 -6.83 -1.94
CA VAL A 122 -11.38 -7.27 -3.33
C VAL A 122 -12.52 -8.25 -3.61
N HIS A 123 -13.36 -7.90 -4.58
CA HIS A 123 -14.43 -8.74 -5.10
C HIS A 123 -14.32 -8.86 -6.62
N TRP A 124 -15.32 -9.45 -7.29
CA TRP A 124 -15.29 -9.61 -8.74
C TRP A 124 -14.09 -10.46 -9.22
N THR A 125 -13.71 -11.46 -8.44
CA THR A 125 -12.59 -12.38 -8.70
C THR A 125 -13.04 -13.57 -9.58
N HIS A 126 -13.88 -13.30 -10.58
CA HIS A 126 -14.50 -14.30 -11.43
C HIS A 126 -14.71 -13.75 -12.83
N HIS A 127 -14.96 -14.65 -13.78
CA HIS A 127 -15.40 -14.26 -15.11
C HIS A 127 -16.75 -13.51 -15.03
N ASP A 128 -16.86 -12.38 -15.73
CA ASP A 128 -18.10 -11.62 -15.80
C ASP A 128 -19.05 -12.27 -16.83
N PRO A 129 -20.18 -12.87 -16.40
CA PRO A 129 -21.09 -13.55 -17.31
C PRO A 129 -21.74 -12.61 -18.34
N ALA A 130 -21.85 -11.32 -18.00
CA ALA A 130 -22.45 -10.31 -18.87
C ALA A 130 -21.43 -9.62 -19.79
N ASN A 131 -20.13 -9.83 -19.54
CA ASN A 131 -19.02 -9.25 -20.29
C ASN A 131 -19.10 -7.70 -20.43
N ILE A 132 -19.52 -7.03 -19.35
CA ILE A 132 -19.62 -5.57 -19.23
C ILE A 132 -18.57 -4.98 -18.28
N HIS A 133 -17.93 -5.82 -17.46
CA HIS A 133 -16.81 -5.49 -16.58
C HIS A 133 -15.60 -6.36 -16.93
N PRO A 134 -14.38 -5.92 -16.57
CA PRO A 134 -13.22 -6.80 -16.59
C PRO A 134 -13.49 -8.09 -15.83
N HIS A 135 -12.95 -9.20 -16.32
CA HIS A 135 -12.94 -10.46 -15.59
C HIS A 135 -11.97 -10.34 -14.40
N GLY A 136 -12.21 -11.15 -13.38
CA GLY A 136 -11.26 -11.39 -12.28
C GLY A 136 -10.82 -12.83 -12.21
#